data_AF-A0A963ASN5-F1
#
_entry.id   AF-A0A963ASN5-F1
#
_cell.length_a   1.000
_cell.length_b   1.000
_cell.length_c   1.000
_cell.angle_alpha   90.00
_cell.angle_beta   90.00
_cell.angle_gamma   90.00
#
_symmetry.space_group_name_H-M   'P 1'
#
loop_
_entity.id
_entity.type
_entity.pdbx_description
1 polymer ?
#
loop_
_entity_poly.entity_id
_entity_poly.type
_entity_poly.pdbx_seq_one_letter_code
_entity_poly.pdbx_strand_id
1 'polypeptide(L)'
;MENEKLSVRSHDSEQDTARVESAEQRKPKRSSRKTLLIAALVSVITIGAVVMLRGQIDTLHSGTATTDHAAPTIPESATNPRGVDRVDDNSPLASVASETIMRAIDGVSDQINQWFESLRTEQSSAKRELSGLVASMSTIHESITELRKGNDELKQRITDAQTQLQAIADDVRDLKIARNKKVAAQQKPATSVPPFLIDAIDLWDDAVYVAVSKNGQVAFLREGEQQSGWQVTHIDRPKNQVAFRGPEGQDYSTSIRR
;
A
#
# COMPACT_ATOMS: atom_id res chain seq x y z
N MET A 1 -7.63 56.56 17.27
CA MET A 1 -9.09 56.64 17.49
C MET A 1 -9.62 55.22 17.37
N GLU A 2 -9.29 54.35 18.31
CA GLU A 2 -9.97 54.23 19.62
C GLU A 2 -11.44 53.91 19.43
N ASN A 3 -11.80 52.65 19.70
CA ASN A 3 -12.84 52.35 20.67
C ASN A 3 -12.70 50.90 21.11
N GLU A 4 -12.11 50.78 22.30
CA GLU A 4 -12.13 49.62 23.17
C GLU A 4 -13.56 49.28 23.60
N LYS A 5 -13.85 47.99 23.75
CA LYS A 5 -14.74 47.52 24.80
C LYS A 5 -14.18 46.24 25.41
N LEU A 6 -13.48 46.43 26.52
CA LEU A 6 -13.07 45.43 27.49
C LEU A 6 -14.16 45.25 28.56
N SER A 7 -14.47 44.00 28.87
CA SER A 7 -14.89 43.47 30.18
C SER A 7 -14.67 41.96 30.06
N VAL A 8 -13.56 41.36 30.52
CA VAL A 8 -12.99 41.23 31.88
C VAL A 8 -14.04 40.65 32.85
N ARG A 9 -14.07 39.32 33.04
CA ARG A 9 -13.38 38.51 34.10
C ARG A 9 -14.23 38.50 35.38
N SER A 10 -14.52 37.38 36.04
CA SER A 10 -13.54 36.48 36.69
C SER A 10 -14.20 35.17 37.14
N HIS A 11 -13.48 34.04 37.03
CA HIS A 11 -12.94 33.19 38.11
C HIS A 11 -13.95 32.21 38.72
N ASP A 12 -13.63 30.97 39.08
CA ASP A 12 -12.46 30.11 38.96
C ASP A 12 -12.95 28.71 39.35
N SER A 13 -12.38 27.67 38.75
CA SER A 13 -12.08 26.42 39.47
C SER A 13 -11.04 25.64 38.68
N GLU A 14 -9.85 25.61 39.26
CA GLU A 14 -8.64 24.88 38.87
C GLU A 14 -8.79 23.35 38.90
N GLN A 15 -7.75 22.70 38.35
CA GLN A 15 -7.34 21.30 38.47
C GLN A 15 -8.17 20.30 37.64
N ASP A 16 -7.59 19.44 36.80
CA ASP A 16 -6.26 18.86 36.84
C ASP A 16 -5.83 18.33 35.46
N THR A 17 -4.52 18.34 35.26
CA THR A 17 -3.79 17.86 34.08
C THR A 17 -3.80 16.33 33.94
N ALA A 18 -4.08 15.80 32.74
CA ALA A 18 -3.30 14.74 32.07
C ALA A 18 -3.98 14.17 30.80
N ARG A 19 -3.21 14.14 29.70
CA ARG A 19 -3.17 13.12 28.62
C ARG A 19 -4.49 12.52 28.11
N VAL A 20 -4.96 12.88 26.91
CA VAL A 20 -4.52 12.31 25.60
C VAL A 20 -4.52 10.78 25.60
N GLU A 21 -5.61 10.15 25.14
CA GLU A 21 -5.64 9.22 23.99
C GLU A 21 -6.99 8.49 23.83
N SER A 22 -7.50 8.51 22.59
CA SER A 22 -8.03 7.35 21.84
C SER A 22 -9.22 6.54 22.40
N ALA A 23 -10.35 6.58 21.67
CA ALA A 23 -10.78 5.46 20.81
C ALA A 23 -12.26 5.61 20.40
N GLU A 24 -12.49 6.22 19.23
CA GLU A 24 -13.77 6.07 18.53
C GLU A 24 -13.81 4.70 17.86
N GLN A 25 -14.74 3.88 18.33
CA GLN A 25 -14.91 2.49 17.96
C GLN A 25 -15.86 2.39 16.75
N ARG A 26 -15.30 2.17 15.55
CA ARG A 26 -16.05 1.62 14.40
C ARG A 26 -15.26 0.49 13.76
N LYS A 27 -15.81 -0.73 13.81
CA LYS A 27 -15.34 -1.89 13.04
C LYS A 27 -15.52 -1.62 11.53
N PRO A 28 -14.67 -2.19 10.66
CA PRO A 28 -15.05 -3.48 10.09
C PRO A 28 -13.91 -4.52 10.05
N LYS A 29 -14.31 -5.78 10.28
CA LYS A 29 -13.57 -6.98 9.86
C LYS A 29 -13.48 -7.00 8.34
N ARG A 30 -12.27 -6.97 7.77
CA ARG A 30 -11.88 -7.76 6.58
C ARG A 30 -10.37 -7.66 6.31
N SER A 31 -9.75 -8.84 6.14
CA SER A 31 -8.44 -9.09 5.50
C SER A 31 -7.15 -8.77 6.29
N SER A 32 -6.93 -9.45 7.41
CA SER A 32 -5.70 -9.41 8.23
C SER A 32 -4.44 -10.00 7.55
N ARG A 33 -4.54 -10.76 6.46
CA ARG A 33 -3.37 -11.43 5.84
C ARG A 33 -2.54 -10.50 4.93
N LYS A 34 -3.19 -9.52 4.29
CA LYS A 34 -2.51 -8.59 3.38
C LYS A 34 -1.71 -7.53 4.14
N THR A 35 -2.23 -7.07 5.28
CA THR A 35 -1.55 -6.07 6.13
C THR A 35 -0.33 -6.66 6.83
N LEU A 36 -0.39 -7.94 7.23
CA LEU A 36 0.76 -8.66 7.81
C LEU A 36 1.89 -8.87 6.79
N LEU A 37 1.56 -9.17 5.52
CA LEU A 37 2.55 -9.30 4.45
C LEU A 37 3.23 -7.97 4.12
N ILE A 38 2.47 -6.87 4.09
CA ILE A 38 3.03 -5.53 3.86
C ILE A 38 3.94 -5.11 5.03
N ALA A 39 3.53 -5.37 6.27
CA ALA A 39 4.36 -5.07 7.44
C ALA A 39 5.66 -5.90 7.48
N ALA A 40 5.59 -7.19 7.11
CA ALA A 40 6.76 -8.05 7.00
C ALA A 40 7.71 -7.57 5.89
N LEU A 41 7.18 -7.16 4.73
CA LEU A 41 7.99 -6.66 3.62
C LEU A 41 8.73 -5.35 3.99
N VAL A 42 8.05 -4.44 4.68
CA VAL A 42 8.63 -3.17 5.13
C VAL A 42 9.71 -3.41 6.19
N SER A 43 9.53 -4.39 7.08
CA SER A 43 10.54 -4.76 8.10
C SER A 43 11.81 -5.38 7.51
N VAL A 44 11.69 -6.22 6.47
CA VAL A 44 12.87 -6.83 5.81
C VAL A 44 13.67 -5.77 5.03
N ILE A 45 12.99 -4.83 4.36
CA ILE A 45 13.65 -3.76 3.60
C ILE A 45 14.39 -2.78 4.53
N THR A 46 13.81 -2.44 5.69
CA THR A 46 14.48 -1.55 6.65
C THR A 46 15.67 -2.21 7.35
N ILE A 47 15.60 -3.50 7.69
CA ILE A 47 16.73 -4.22 8.29
C ILE A 47 17.88 -4.39 7.27
N GLY A 48 17.57 -4.64 5.99
CA GLY A 48 18.57 -4.74 4.92
C GLY A 48 19.36 -3.44 4.68
N ALA A 49 18.69 -2.29 4.76
CA ALA A 49 19.34 -0.99 4.61
C ALA A 49 20.29 -0.67 5.79
N VAL A 50 19.95 -1.08 7.01
CA VAL A 50 20.78 -0.84 8.21
C VAL A 50 22.05 -1.71 8.21
N VAL A 51 21.99 -2.95 7.71
CA VAL A 51 23.17 -3.82 7.59
C VAL A 51 24.15 -3.32 6.52
N MET A 52 23.65 -2.79 5.40
CA MET A 52 24.52 -2.18 4.39
C MET A 52 25.18 -0.87 4.86
N LEU A 53 24.53 -0.09 5.73
CA LEU A 53 25.12 1.13 6.28
C LEU A 53 26.19 0.86 7.37
N ARG A 54 26.09 -0.26 8.11
CA ARG A 54 27.12 -0.67 9.09
C ARG A 54 28.35 -1.32 8.44
N GLY A 55 28.18 -2.03 7.33
CA GLY A 55 29.29 -2.69 6.62
C GLY A 55 30.32 -1.75 5.98
N GLN A 56 30.02 -0.45 5.83
CA GLN A 56 30.96 0.55 5.31
C GLN A 56 31.75 1.30 6.39
N ILE A 57 31.42 1.16 7.68
CA ILE A 57 32.11 1.87 8.77
C ILE A 57 33.24 1.01 9.39
N ASP A 58 33.14 -0.32 9.32
CA ASP A 58 34.16 -1.21 9.90
C ASP A 58 35.35 -1.50 8.97
N THR A 59 35.32 -1.06 7.71
CA THR A 59 36.39 -1.32 6.72
C THR A 59 37.47 -0.22 6.63
N LEU A 60 37.44 0.79 7.52
CA LEU A 60 38.42 1.90 7.50
C LEU A 60 39.19 2.13 8.81
N HIS A 61 39.05 1.27 9.84
CA HIS A 61 39.68 1.51 11.16
C HIS A 61 40.30 0.25 11.81
N SER A 62 41.05 -0.54 11.06
CA SER A 62 41.87 -1.62 11.63
C SER A 62 43.12 -1.86 10.80
N GLY A 63 44.06 -0.91 10.87
CA GLY A 63 45.32 -0.98 10.15
C GLY A 63 46.49 -0.35 10.88
N THR A 64 46.45 -0.22 12.21
CA THR A 64 47.63 0.12 13.03
C THR A 64 47.46 -0.39 14.45
N ALA A 65 47.95 -1.59 14.73
CA ALA A 65 48.28 -2.03 16.08
C ALA A 65 49.49 -2.97 16.00
N THR A 66 50.64 -2.35 16.21
CA THR A 66 51.88 -2.86 16.78
C THR A 66 51.72 -4.16 17.58
N THR A 67 52.38 -5.20 17.10
CA THR A 67 52.65 -6.43 17.84
C THR A 67 53.87 -6.21 18.74
N ASP A 68 53.65 -5.73 19.97
CA ASP A 68 54.64 -5.86 21.04
C ASP A 68 54.55 -7.27 21.62
N HIS A 69 55.36 -8.19 21.09
CA HIS A 69 55.66 -9.44 21.76
C HIS A 69 56.66 -9.16 22.89
N ALA A 70 56.13 -8.95 24.09
CA ALA A 70 56.91 -9.05 25.31
C ALA A 70 57.44 -10.49 25.45
N ALA A 71 58.76 -10.60 25.37
CA ALA A 71 59.52 -11.81 25.65
C ALA A 71 59.24 -12.30 27.08
N PRO A 72 59.10 -13.62 27.32
CA PRO A 72 59.16 -14.14 28.67
C PRO A 72 60.61 -14.03 29.17
N THR A 73 60.76 -13.24 30.21
CA THR A 73 61.98 -12.96 30.96
C THR A 73 62.63 -14.26 31.46
N ILE A 74 63.84 -14.53 30.99
CA ILE A 74 64.76 -15.51 31.58
C ILE A 74 65.21 -14.96 32.94
N PRO A 75 65.05 -15.67 34.06
CA PRO A 75 65.73 -15.28 35.29
C PRO A 75 67.23 -15.57 35.17
N GLU A 76 67.99 -14.49 35.07
CA GLU A 76 69.44 -14.40 35.18
C GLU A 76 69.86 -14.85 36.60
N SER A 77 70.42 -16.05 36.71
CA SER A 77 71.05 -16.54 37.94
C SER A 77 72.55 -16.30 37.86
N ALA A 78 73.00 -15.18 38.43
CA ALA A 78 74.42 -14.89 38.61
C ALA A 78 74.96 -15.62 39.84
N THR A 79 75.88 -16.57 39.66
CA THR A 79 76.91 -16.87 40.68
C THR A 79 78.19 -17.44 40.02
N ASN A 80 79.33 -16.91 40.45
CA ASN A 80 80.67 -16.90 39.87
C ASN A 80 81.30 -18.24 39.41
N PRO A 81 82.31 -18.20 38.52
CA PRO A 81 83.20 -19.32 38.25
C PRO A 81 84.43 -19.27 39.17
N ARG A 82 84.67 -20.33 39.96
CA ARG A 82 86.01 -20.61 40.48
C ARG A 82 86.21 -22.08 40.83
N GLY A 83 86.87 -22.77 39.91
CA GLY A 83 88.06 -23.57 40.21
C GLY A 83 87.91 -24.89 40.98
N VAL A 84 88.37 -25.93 40.28
CA VAL A 84 89.23 -27.03 40.76
C VAL A 84 88.53 -28.35 41.17
N ASP A 85 88.96 -29.38 40.42
CA ASP A 85 89.14 -30.80 40.74
C ASP A 85 87.99 -31.81 40.79
N ARG A 86 88.32 -32.91 40.08
CA ARG A 86 88.06 -34.34 40.35
C ARG A 86 86.68 -34.93 40.02
N VAL A 87 86.69 -35.64 38.89
CA VAL A 87 86.49 -37.10 38.74
C VAL A 87 85.70 -37.81 39.85
N ASP A 88 84.65 -38.48 39.35
CA ASP A 88 83.83 -39.56 39.91
C ASP A 88 82.89 -39.21 41.07
N ASP A 89 81.63 -38.93 40.72
CA ASP A 89 80.51 -39.46 41.50
C ASP A 89 79.23 -39.61 40.64
N ASN A 90 78.64 -40.80 40.68
CA ASN A 90 77.34 -41.11 40.09
C ASN A 90 76.27 -40.20 40.74
N SER A 91 75.88 -39.13 40.06
CA SER A 91 74.99 -38.11 40.61
C SER A 91 73.52 -38.39 40.23
N PRO A 92 72.62 -38.65 41.20
CA PRO A 92 71.17 -38.80 40.95
C PRO A 92 70.51 -37.57 40.33
N LEU A 93 71.18 -36.41 40.37
CA LEU A 93 70.68 -35.15 39.81
C LEU A 93 70.55 -35.16 38.28
N ALA A 94 71.41 -35.89 37.56
CA ALA A 94 71.34 -35.96 36.10
C ALA A 94 70.12 -36.78 35.62
N SER A 95 69.75 -37.81 36.38
CA SER A 95 68.55 -38.62 36.13
C SER A 95 67.28 -37.78 36.30
N VAL A 96 67.18 -37.02 37.40
CA VAL A 96 66.01 -36.18 37.71
C VAL A 96 65.82 -35.06 36.67
N ALA A 97 66.91 -34.45 36.19
CA ALA A 97 66.84 -33.46 35.11
C ALA A 97 66.37 -34.08 33.79
N SER A 98 66.86 -35.28 33.45
CA SER A 98 66.44 -36.00 32.24
C SER A 98 64.98 -36.44 32.29
N GLU A 99 64.50 -36.89 33.46
CA GLU A 99 63.09 -37.24 33.70
C GLU A 99 62.17 -36.00 33.60
N THR A 100 62.63 -34.86 34.09
CA THR A 100 61.89 -33.58 33.98
C THR A 100 61.75 -33.15 32.53
N ILE A 101 62.82 -33.29 31.73
CA ILE A 101 62.81 -32.98 30.30
C ILE A 101 61.89 -33.95 29.56
N MET A 102 61.98 -35.27 29.83
CA MET A 102 61.08 -36.25 29.20
C MET A 102 59.61 -35.96 29.53
N ARG A 103 59.31 -35.64 30.80
CA ARG A 103 57.95 -35.25 31.22
C ARG A 103 57.46 -33.97 30.53
N ALA A 104 58.35 -33.00 30.30
CA ALA A 104 58.02 -31.78 29.57
C ALA A 104 57.77 -32.07 28.08
N ILE A 105 58.56 -32.97 27.47
CA ILE A 105 58.38 -33.41 26.07
C ILE A 105 57.06 -34.17 25.91
N ASP A 106 56.73 -35.07 26.85
CA ASP A 106 55.45 -35.78 26.86
C ASP A 106 54.27 -34.80 27.00
N GLY A 107 54.38 -33.83 27.92
CA GLY A 107 53.35 -32.79 28.10
C GLY A 107 53.14 -31.92 26.86
N VAL A 108 54.21 -31.53 26.18
CA VAL A 108 54.12 -30.79 24.91
C VAL A 108 53.53 -31.66 23.80
N SER A 109 53.87 -32.94 23.75
CA SER A 109 53.33 -33.89 22.77
C SER A 109 51.83 -34.10 22.95
N ASP A 110 51.36 -34.25 24.20
CA ASP A 110 49.94 -34.34 24.53
C ASP A 110 49.18 -33.06 24.16
N GLN A 111 49.77 -31.90 24.43
CA GLN A 111 49.19 -30.60 24.04
C GLN A 111 49.06 -30.46 22.52
N ILE A 112 50.08 -30.88 21.76
CA ILE A 112 50.04 -30.86 20.29
C ILE A 112 48.96 -31.80 19.76
N ASN A 113 48.83 -33.00 20.33
CA ASN A 113 47.80 -33.96 19.94
C ASN A 113 46.39 -33.42 20.20
N GLN A 114 46.16 -32.80 21.37
CA GLN A 114 44.88 -32.16 21.70
C GLN A 114 44.56 -31.01 20.74
N TRP A 115 45.55 -30.18 20.40
CA TRP A 115 45.36 -29.10 19.44
C TRP A 115 45.02 -29.63 18.04
N PHE A 116 45.68 -30.70 17.59
CA PHE A 116 45.40 -31.31 16.29
C PHE A 116 44.00 -31.91 16.22
N GLU A 117 43.54 -32.57 17.29
CA GLU A 117 42.16 -33.06 17.37
C GLU A 117 41.14 -31.91 17.42
N SER A 118 41.41 -30.83 18.15
CA SER A 118 40.58 -29.62 18.13
C SER A 118 40.45 -29.07 16.71
N LEU A 119 41.57 -28.90 16.01
CA LEU A 119 41.60 -28.41 14.64
C LEU A 119 40.81 -29.33 13.68
N ARG A 120 40.93 -30.65 13.85
CA ARG A 120 40.20 -31.64 13.06
C ARG A 120 38.69 -31.57 13.29
N THR A 121 38.27 -31.36 14.53
CA THR A 121 36.85 -31.20 14.86
C THR A 121 36.29 -29.89 14.32
N GLU A 122 37.02 -28.78 14.44
CA GLU A 122 36.65 -27.49 13.87
C GLU A 122 36.54 -27.55 12.34
N GLN A 123 37.53 -28.15 11.67
CA GLN A 123 37.51 -28.35 10.22
C GLN A 123 36.29 -29.18 9.79
N SER A 124 35.97 -30.23 10.55
CA SER A 124 34.81 -31.08 10.28
C SER A 124 33.49 -30.33 10.47
N SER A 125 33.41 -29.46 11.50
CA SER A 125 32.27 -28.59 11.74
C SER A 125 32.10 -27.58 10.60
N ALA A 126 33.16 -26.86 10.24
CA ALA A 126 33.15 -25.88 9.15
C ALA A 126 32.73 -26.53 7.81
N LYS A 127 33.19 -27.75 7.52
CA LYS A 127 32.78 -28.49 6.33
C LYS A 127 31.28 -28.83 6.34
N ARG A 128 30.73 -29.21 7.50
CA ARG A 128 29.29 -29.46 7.64
C ARG A 128 28.48 -28.18 7.45
N GLU A 129 28.92 -27.07 8.03
CA GLU A 129 28.27 -25.76 7.85
C GLU A 129 28.30 -25.31 6.38
N LEU A 130 29.45 -25.43 5.70
CA LEU A 130 29.57 -25.13 4.27
C LEU A 130 28.65 -26.03 3.43
N SER A 131 28.56 -27.31 3.74
CA SER A 131 27.63 -28.22 3.06
C SER A 131 26.17 -27.82 3.30
N GLY A 132 25.82 -27.41 4.53
CA GLY A 132 24.50 -26.90 4.86
C GLY A 132 24.18 -25.61 4.12
N LEU A 133 25.16 -24.70 4.02
CA LEU A 133 25.02 -23.44 3.29
C LEU A 133 24.79 -23.70 1.79
N VAL A 134 25.56 -24.58 1.16
CA VAL A 134 25.37 -24.95 -0.25
C VAL A 134 23.99 -25.56 -0.48
N ALA A 135 23.52 -26.44 0.41
CA ALA A 135 22.16 -26.99 0.33
C ALA A 135 21.10 -25.89 0.43
N SER A 136 21.23 -24.97 1.39
CA SER A 136 20.30 -23.85 1.56
C SER A 136 20.30 -22.92 0.33
N MET A 137 21.46 -22.65 -0.26
CA MET A 137 21.59 -21.85 -1.48
C MET A 137 20.90 -22.51 -2.66
N SER A 138 21.01 -23.84 -2.79
CA SER A 138 20.28 -24.60 -3.81
C SER A 138 18.77 -24.47 -3.65
N THR A 139 18.26 -24.61 -2.42
CA THR A 139 16.82 -24.44 -2.13
C THR A 139 16.34 -23.02 -2.41
N ILE A 140 17.14 -22.01 -2.09
CA ILE A 140 16.83 -20.61 -2.42
C ILE A 140 16.77 -20.42 -3.94
N HIS A 141 17.73 -20.96 -4.67
CA HIS A 141 17.75 -20.86 -6.12
C HIS A 141 16.51 -21.50 -6.76
N GLU A 142 16.12 -22.69 -6.30
CA GLU A 142 14.89 -23.36 -6.74
C GLU A 142 13.65 -22.50 -6.44
N SER A 143 13.58 -21.94 -5.22
CA SER A 143 12.49 -21.04 -4.83
C SER A 143 12.42 -19.79 -5.72
N ILE A 144 13.56 -19.22 -6.11
CA ILE A 144 13.63 -18.07 -7.03
C ILE A 144 13.11 -18.47 -8.42
N THR A 145 13.46 -19.66 -8.91
CA THR A 145 12.98 -20.13 -10.22
C THR A 145 11.47 -20.36 -10.25
N GLU A 146 10.91 -20.97 -9.20
CA GLU A 146 9.46 -21.13 -9.01
C GLU A 146 8.75 -19.77 -8.93
N LEU A 147 9.31 -18.82 -8.16
CA LEU A 147 8.74 -17.48 -8.04
C LEU A 147 8.75 -16.73 -9.38
N ARG A 148 9.82 -16.85 -10.17
CA ARG A 148 9.89 -16.26 -11.51
C ARG A 148 8.81 -16.84 -12.42
N LYS A 149 8.66 -18.17 -12.44
CA LYS A 149 7.62 -18.86 -13.21
C LYS A 149 6.21 -18.41 -12.81
N GLY A 150 5.94 -18.32 -11.50
CA GLY A 150 4.66 -17.82 -11.00
C GLY A 150 4.39 -16.35 -11.36
N ASN A 151 5.44 -15.52 -11.42
CA ASN A 151 5.34 -14.13 -11.86
C ASN A 151 4.98 -14.04 -13.35
N ASP A 152 5.63 -14.82 -14.19
CA ASP A 152 5.34 -14.88 -15.63
C ASP A 152 3.91 -15.34 -15.90
N GLU A 153 3.43 -16.35 -15.18
CA GLU A 153 2.04 -16.82 -15.26
C GLU A 153 1.05 -15.74 -14.81
N LEU A 154 1.34 -15.05 -13.71
CA LEU A 154 0.50 -13.94 -13.23
C LEU A 154 0.44 -12.80 -14.25
N LYS A 155 1.58 -12.44 -14.86
CA LYS A 155 1.65 -11.42 -15.90
C LYS A 155 0.82 -11.80 -17.13
N GLN A 156 0.84 -13.07 -17.52
CA GLN A 156 0.00 -13.58 -18.59
C GLN A 156 -1.49 -13.43 -18.26
N ARG A 157 -1.91 -13.89 -17.07
CA ARG A 157 -3.30 -13.78 -16.61
C ARG A 157 -3.79 -12.32 -16.54
N ILE A 158 -2.91 -11.39 -16.14
CA ILE A 158 -3.23 -9.95 -16.15
C ILE A 158 -3.48 -9.46 -17.58
N THR A 159 -2.61 -9.85 -18.52
CA THR A 159 -2.73 -9.46 -19.94
C THR A 159 -4.01 -10.03 -20.56
N ASP A 160 -4.35 -11.28 -20.26
CA ASP A 160 -5.57 -11.92 -20.72
C ASP A 160 -6.82 -11.22 -20.16
N ALA A 161 -6.80 -10.89 -18.86
CA ALA A 161 -7.89 -10.16 -18.21
C ALA A 161 -8.07 -8.75 -18.78
N GLN A 162 -6.97 -8.05 -19.08
CA GLN A 162 -7.01 -6.74 -19.75
C GLN A 162 -7.64 -6.84 -21.14
N THR A 163 -7.28 -7.88 -21.90
CA THR A 163 -7.85 -8.14 -23.24
C THR A 163 -9.35 -8.41 -23.16
N GLN A 164 -9.79 -9.23 -22.20
CA GLN A 164 -11.21 -9.51 -21.97
C GLN A 164 -11.99 -8.24 -21.57
N LEU A 165 -11.43 -7.42 -20.69
CA LEU A 165 -12.06 -6.16 -20.30
C LEU A 165 -12.20 -5.20 -21.49
N GLN A 166 -11.20 -5.15 -22.37
CA GLN A 166 -11.28 -4.34 -23.58
C GLN A 166 -12.38 -4.83 -24.53
N ALA A 167 -12.47 -6.15 -24.76
CA ALA A 167 -13.55 -6.74 -25.56
C ALA A 167 -14.94 -6.41 -24.99
N ILE A 168 -15.12 -6.52 -23.67
CA ILE A 168 -16.38 -6.14 -23.01
C ILE A 168 -16.67 -4.65 -23.18
N ALA A 169 -15.66 -3.78 -23.07
CA ALA A 169 -15.84 -2.35 -23.24
C ALA A 169 -16.28 -2.00 -24.67
N ASP A 170 -15.70 -2.67 -25.67
CA ASP A 170 -16.08 -2.51 -27.07
C ASP A 170 -17.50 -3.02 -27.34
N ASP A 171 -17.86 -4.20 -26.82
CA ASP A 171 -19.23 -4.75 -26.92
C ASP A 171 -20.28 -3.80 -26.30
N VAL A 172 -19.99 -3.22 -25.14
CA VAL A 172 -20.88 -2.24 -24.48
C VAL A 172 -21.01 -0.96 -25.31
N ARG A 173 -19.92 -0.52 -25.95
CA ARG A 173 -19.94 0.65 -26.84
C ARG A 173 -20.81 0.38 -28.06
N ASP A 174 -20.66 -0.78 -28.69
CA ASP A 174 -21.44 -1.18 -29.85
C ASP A 174 -22.93 -1.33 -29.51
N LEU A 175 -23.23 -1.92 -28.36
CA LEU A 175 -24.61 -2.00 -27.85
C LEU A 175 -25.21 -0.61 -27.63
N LYS A 176 -24.43 0.34 -27.09
CA LYS A 176 -24.88 1.73 -26.91
C LYS A 176 -25.16 2.41 -28.24
N ILE A 177 -24.30 2.23 -29.25
CA ILE A 177 -24.50 2.78 -30.59
C ILE A 177 -25.76 2.18 -31.23
N ALA A 178 -25.92 0.87 -31.15
CA ALA A 178 -27.10 0.17 -31.67
C ALA A 178 -28.40 0.64 -30.99
N ARG A 179 -28.38 0.85 -29.67
CA ARG A 179 -29.51 1.43 -28.93
C ARG A 179 -29.84 2.84 -29.41
N ASN A 180 -28.85 3.71 -29.53
CA ASN A 180 -29.05 5.10 -29.97
C ASN A 180 -29.59 5.16 -31.40
N LYS A 181 -29.13 4.29 -32.29
CA LYS A 181 -29.66 4.16 -33.67
C LYS A 181 -31.13 3.74 -33.67
N LYS A 182 -31.53 2.82 -32.79
CA LYS A 182 -32.95 2.43 -32.63
C LYS A 182 -33.80 3.57 -32.07
N VAL A 183 -33.28 4.35 -31.12
CA VAL A 183 -34.00 5.52 -30.57
C VAL A 183 -34.16 6.61 -31.62
N ALA A 184 -33.12 6.91 -32.41
CA ALA A 184 -33.21 7.87 -33.51
C ALA A 184 -34.21 7.43 -34.59
N ALA A 185 -34.28 6.13 -34.89
CA ALA A 185 -35.27 5.59 -35.82
C ALA A 185 -36.72 5.59 -35.28
N GLN A 186 -36.90 5.77 -33.97
CA GLN A 186 -38.22 5.82 -33.31
C GLN A 186 -38.72 7.24 -33.01
N GLN A 187 -37.89 8.28 -33.20
CA GLN A 187 -38.37 9.66 -33.15
C GLN A 187 -39.26 9.94 -34.36
N LYS A 188 -40.56 9.70 -34.20
CA LYS A 188 -41.60 10.21 -35.11
C LYS A 188 -41.52 11.75 -35.15
N PRO A 189 -41.76 12.38 -36.31
CA PRO A 189 -41.86 13.84 -36.39
C PRO A 189 -42.96 14.33 -35.44
N ALA A 190 -42.66 15.35 -34.64
CA ALA A 190 -43.61 15.96 -33.73
C ALA A 190 -44.85 16.41 -34.51
N THR A 191 -46.02 16.04 -34.00
CA THR A 191 -47.28 16.39 -34.62
C THR A 191 -47.47 17.91 -34.48
N SER A 192 -47.72 18.61 -35.59
CA SER A 192 -47.99 20.06 -35.62
C SER A 192 -49.30 20.48 -34.91
N VAL A 193 -49.99 19.51 -34.31
CA VAL A 193 -51.28 19.67 -33.64
C VAL A 193 -51.14 19.17 -32.20
N PRO A 194 -51.64 19.91 -31.19
CA PRO A 194 -51.58 19.48 -29.80
C PRO A 194 -52.31 18.14 -29.57
N PRO A 195 -51.79 17.26 -28.69
CA PRO A 195 -52.37 15.96 -28.40
C PRO A 195 -53.50 16.06 -27.34
N PHE A 196 -54.33 17.09 -27.44
CA PHE A 196 -55.50 17.35 -26.60
C PHE A 196 -56.54 18.12 -27.40
N LEU A 197 -57.80 18.04 -26.99
CA LEU A 197 -58.88 18.84 -27.53
C LEU A 197 -59.06 20.12 -26.71
N ILE A 198 -59.61 21.14 -27.34
CA ILE A 198 -59.94 22.40 -26.68
C ILE A 198 -61.47 22.45 -26.57
N ASP A 199 -61.97 22.41 -25.35
CA ASP A 199 -63.40 22.24 -25.08
C ASP A 199 -64.10 23.61 -24.96
N ALA A 200 -63.50 24.56 -24.26
CA ALA A 200 -64.09 25.87 -24.00
C ALA A 200 -63.04 26.95 -23.67
N ILE A 201 -63.43 28.22 -23.88
CA ILE A 201 -62.76 29.39 -23.29
C ILE A 201 -63.78 30.07 -22.39
N ASP A 202 -63.41 30.32 -21.14
CA ASP A 202 -64.28 31.02 -20.19
C ASP A 202 -63.51 31.91 -19.22
N LEU A 203 -64.26 32.76 -18.52
CA LEU A 203 -63.74 33.68 -17.49
C LEU A 203 -64.09 33.13 -16.11
N TRP A 204 -63.08 32.95 -15.26
CA TRP A 204 -63.24 32.55 -13.87
C TRP A 204 -62.23 33.30 -13.00
N ASP A 205 -62.62 33.74 -11.80
CA ASP A 205 -61.76 34.49 -10.86
C ASP A 205 -61.00 35.65 -11.52
N ASP A 206 -61.72 36.45 -12.32
CA ASP A 206 -61.19 37.57 -13.10
C ASP A 206 -60.04 37.23 -14.07
N ALA A 207 -59.87 35.95 -14.40
CA ALA A 207 -58.88 35.45 -15.34
C ALA A 207 -59.52 34.62 -16.46
N VAL A 208 -58.96 34.71 -17.67
CA VAL A 208 -59.42 33.92 -18.82
C VAL A 208 -58.70 32.59 -18.82
N TYR A 209 -59.47 31.51 -18.98
CA TYR A 209 -58.96 30.14 -19.07
C TYR A 209 -59.40 29.48 -20.36
N VAL A 210 -58.56 28.54 -20.82
CA VAL A 210 -58.93 27.54 -21.81
C VAL A 210 -59.06 26.18 -21.14
N ALA A 211 -60.21 25.54 -21.31
CA ALA A 211 -60.43 24.15 -20.92
C ALA A 211 -59.91 23.24 -22.03
N VAL A 212 -58.97 22.36 -21.70
CA VAL A 212 -58.42 21.37 -22.62
C VAL A 212 -58.66 19.96 -22.08
N SER A 213 -59.05 19.04 -22.95
CA SER A 213 -59.27 17.64 -22.58
C SER A 213 -58.28 16.70 -23.24
N LYS A 214 -57.76 15.76 -22.44
CA LYS A 214 -56.92 14.66 -22.92
C LYS A 214 -57.34 13.38 -22.23
N ASN A 215 -57.73 12.38 -23.02
CA ASN A 215 -58.18 11.08 -22.51
C ASN A 215 -59.27 11.20 -21.43
N GLY A 216 -60.20 12.16 -21.58
CA GLY A 216 -61.29 12.41 -20.63
C GLY A 216 -60.92 13.21 -19.38
N GLN A 217 -59.66 13.60 -19.20
CA GLN A 217 -59.24 14.51 -18.13
C GLN A 217 -59.21 15.95 -18.65
N VAL A 218 -59.92 16.85 -17.96
CA VAL A 218 -59.98 18.27 -18.28
C VAL A 218 -58.97 19.04 -17.43
N ALA A 219 -58.19 19.91 -18.07
CA ALA A 219 -57.31 20.87 -17.41
C ALA A 219 -57.69 22.29 -17.86
N PHE A 220 -57.61 23.24 -16.93
CA PHE A 220 -57.84 24.66 -17.20
C PHE A 220 -56.49 25.35 -17.25
N LEU A 221 -56.17 25.98 -18.37
CA LEU A 221 -54.89 26.64 -18.59
C LEU A 221 -55.08 28.15 -18.77
N ARG A 222 -54.18 28.93 -18.16
CA ARG A 222 -54.02 30.37 -18.39
C ARG A 222 -52.89 30.63 -19.39
N GLU A 223 -52.80 31.85 -19.90
CA GLU A 223 -51.62 32.29 -20.66
C GLU A 223 -50.33 32.04 -19.87
N GLY A 224 -49.34 31.46 -20.54
CA GLY A 224 -48.06 31.04 -19.95
C GLY A 224 -48.06 29.63 -19.35
N GLU A 225 -49.22 29.04 -19.06
CA GLU A 225 -49.31 27.66 -18.57
C GLU A 225 -49.21 26.66 -19.71
N GLN A 226 -48.83 25.42 -19.37
CA GLN A 226 -48.57 24.39 -20.36
C GLN A 226 -49.22 23.05 -20.02
N GLN A 227 -49.60 22.31 -21.06
CA GLN A 227 -50.09 20.94 -20.97
C GLN A 227 -49.47 20.10 -22.08
N SER A 228 -48.93 18.93 -21.73
CA SER A 228 -48.25 18.04 -22.71
C SER A 228 -47.18 18.74 -23.56
N GLY A 229 -46.46 19.71 -22.98
CA GLY A 229 -45.41 20.49 -23.66
C GLY A 229 -45.91 21.62 -24.57
N TRP A 230 -47.23 21.83 -24.67
CA TRP A 230 -47.81 22.98 -25.38
C TRP A 230 -48.16 24.07 -24.38
N GLN A 231 -47.58 25.25 -24.55
CA GLN A 231 -47.81 26.43 -23.73
C GLN A 231 -48.90 27.31 -24.36
N VAL A 232 -49.84 27.82 -23.57
CA VAL A 232 -50.79 28.83 -24.03
C VAL A 232 -50.07 30.16 -24.21
N THR A 233 -50.03 30.67 -25.44
CA THR A 233 -49.37 31.95 -25.74
C THR A 233 -50.34 33.11 -25.75
N HIS A 234 -51.60 32.87 -26.12
CA HIS A 234 -52.63 33.90 -26.12
C HIS A 234 -54.05 33.32 -26.04
N ILE A 235 -54.96 33.98 -25.31
CA ILE A 235 -56.39 33.65 -25.29
C ILE A 235 -57.22 34.89 -25.66
N ASP A 236 -57.90 34.83 -26.81
CA ASP A 236 -58.83 35.86 -27.28
C ASP A 236 -60.28 35.38 -27.06
N ARG A 237 -60.82 35.68 -25.87
CA ARG A 237 -62.20 35.30 -25.49
C ARG A 237 -63.27 35.91 -26.42
N PRO A 238 -63.27 37.21 -26.76
CA PRO A 238 -64.24 37.76 -27.70
C PRO A 238 -64.29 37.04 -29.06
N LYS A 239 -63.15 36.55 -29.54
CA LYS A 239 -63.07 35.78 -30.79
C LYS A 239 -63.17 34.26 -30.60
N ASN A 240 -63.31 33.76 -29.37
CA ASN A 240 -63.18 32.34 -29.02
C ASN A 240 -61.93 31.69 -29.65
N GLN A 241 -60.81 32.40 -29.65
CA GLN A 241 -59.54 31.92 -30.22
C GLN A 241 -58.52 31.70 -29.13
N VAL A 242 -57.69 30.69 -29.33
CA VAL A 242 -56.56 30.38 -28.45
C VAL A 242 -55.36 29.99 -29.30
N ALA A 243 -54.19 30.50 -28.90
CA ALA A 243 -52.91 30.17 -29.49
C ALA A 243 -52.05 29.39 -28.48
N PHE A 244 -51.36 28.38 -29.00
CA PHE A 244 -50.42 27.54 -28.28
C PHE A 244 -49.07 27.53 -28.98
N ARG A 245 -48.01 27.35 -28.21
CA ARG A 245 -46.67 27.06 -28.70
C ARG A 245 -46.24 25.67 -28.23
N GLY A 246 -45.90 24.81 -29.17
CA GLY A 246 -45.46 23.46 -28.91
C GLY A 246 -44.02 23.38 -28.40
N PRO A 247 -43.58 22.19 -27.99
CA PRO A 247 -42.27 21.98 -27.37
C PRO A 247 -41.07 22.21 -28.31
N GLU A 248 -41.31 22.25 -29.62
CA GLU A 248 -40.30 22.52 -30.65
C GLU A 248 -40.43 23.95 -31.23
N GLY A 249 -41.23 24.80 -30.59
CA GLY A 249 -41.46 26.19 -31.01
C GLY A 249 -42.51 26.36 -32.11
N GLN A 250 -43.25 25.31 -32.45
CA GLN A 250 -44.34 25.38 -33.41
C GLN A 250 -45.54 26.15 -32.84
N ASP A 251 -46.09 27.10 -33.59
CA ASP A 251 -47.28 27.84 -33.18
C ASP A 251 -48.55 27.15 -33.74
N TYR A 252 -49.56 26.97 -32.89
CA TYR A 252 -50.86 26.41 -33.23
C TYR A 252 -51.95 27.35 -32.74
N SER A 253 -52.82 27.82 -33.63
CA SER A 253 -53.95 28.67 -33.28
C SER A 253 -55.24 28.05 -33.79
N THR A 254 -56.29 28.10 -32.98
CA THR A 254 -57.61 27.60 -33.37
C THR A 254 -58.73 28.40 -32.74
N SER A 255 -59.87 28.38 -33.41
CA SER A 255 -61.14 28.97 -32.95
C SER A 255 -62.08 27.86 -32.47
N ILE A 256 -62.64 28.01 -31.27
CA ILE A 256 -63.64 27.09 -30.76
C ILE A 256 -64.99 27.46 -31.39
N ARG A 257 -65.51 26.61 -32.27
CA ARG A 257 -66.89 26.74 -32.75
C ARG A 257 -67.82 26.24 -31.65
N ARG A 258 -68.67 27.13 -31.13
CA ARG A 258 -69.82 26.76 -30.31
C ARG A 258 -70.97 26.30 -31.20
#